data_AF-A0A446CR10-F1
#
_entry.id   AF-A0A446CR10-F1
#
_cell.length_a   1.000
_cell.length_b   1.000
_cell.length_c   1.000
_cell.angle_alpha   90.00
_cell.angle_beta   90.00
_cell.angle_gamma   90.00
#
_symmetry.space_group_name_H-M   'P 1'
#
loop_
_entity.id
_entity.type
_entity.pdbx_description
1 polymer ?
#
loop_
_entity_poly.entity_id
_entity_poly.type
_entity_poly.pdbx_seq_one_letter_code
_entity_poly.pdbx_strand_id
1 'polypeptide(L)'
;MTTDTTALRLYFPISARASATRFWHRLSAPALAHHLINAARRSGIQQAVLHPIQSGYLKGEKLTHHHPEVTSMRHPQCVELIDSESALRKFLHDHAAELHKVRAVLLKCEIPLIPNRQAG
;
A
#
# COMPACT_ATOMS: atom_id res chain seq x y z
N MET A 1 12.66 9.78 22.99
CA MET A 1 11.45 9.20 22.38
C MET A 1 11.90 8.31 21.24
N THR A 2 11.84 7.00 21.40
CA THR A 2 12.06 6.05 20.30
C THR A 2 10.87 6.16 19.36
N THR A 3 11.05 6.80 18.21
CA THR A 3 10.05 6.79 17.14
C THR A 3 9.95 5.35 16.62
N ASP A 4 8.88 4.65 16.97
CA ASP A 4 8.53 3.31 16.44
C ASP A 4 8.03 3.42 14.99
N THR A 5 8.74 4.17 14.15
CA THR A 5 8.32 4.36 12.76
C THR A 5 8.55 3.07 11.99
N THR A 6 7.55 2.69 11.21
CA THR A 6 7.54 1.48 10.41
C THR A 6 6.94 1.82 9.05
N ALA A 7 7.46 1.20 7.99
CA ALA A 7 6.87 1.22 6.67
C ALA A 7 6.18 -0.12 6.37
N LEU A 8 4.90 -0.08 6.02
CA LEU A 8 4.13 -1.20 5.50
C LEU A 8 3.97 -1.04 3.98
N ARG A 9 4.49 -1.99 3.21
CA ARG A 9 4.32 -2.07 1.76
C ARG A 9 3.33 -3.14 1.37
N LEU A 10 2.37 -2.79 0.54
CA LEU A 10 1.31 -3.65 0.04
C LEU A 10 1.45 -3.80 -1.47
N TYR A 11 1.81 -5.01 -1.91
CA TYR A 11 1.98 -5.33 -3.32
C TYR A 11 0.82 -6.18 -3.86
N PHE A 12 0.25 -5.78 -4.99
CA PHE A 12 -0.88 -6.45 -5.64
C PHE A 12 -0.95 -6.08 -7.13
N PRO A 13 -1.59 -6.88 -8.00
CA PRO A 13 -1.73 -6.52 -9.41
C PRO A 13 -2.71 -5.35 -9.59
N ILE A 14 -2.57 -4.56 -10.66
CA ILE A 14 -3.49 -3.45 -10.97
C ILE A 14 -4.95 -3.88 -11.16
N SER A 15 -5.17 -5.13 -11.56
CA SER A 15 -6.51 -5.73 -11.60
C SER A 15 -7.13 -6.02 -10.23
N ALA A 16 -6.35 -5.92 -9.15
CA ALA A 16 -6.86 -6.15 -7.81
C ALA A 16 -7.94 -5.12 -7.49
N ARG A 17 -9.10 -5.64 -7.11
CA ARG A 17 -10.23 -4.85 -6.64
C ARG A 17 -10.41 -5.11 -5.16
N ALA A 18 -10.88 -4.10 -4.43
CA ALA A 18 -11.37 -4.33 -3.09
C ALA A 18 -12.48 -5.40 -3.13
N SER A 19 -12.42 -6.36 -2.19
CA SER A 19 -13.45 -7.39 -2.08
C SER A 19 -14.79 -6.70 -1.82
N ALA A 20 -15.83 -7.08 -2.56
CA ALA A 20 -17.19 -6.59 -2.35
C ALA A 20 -17.73 -7.15 -1.03
N THR A 21 -17.36 -6.55 0.09
CA THR A 21 -18.12 -6.71 1.33
C THR A 21 -19.50 -6.10 1.12
N ARG A 22 -20.51 -6.65 1.80
CA ARG A 22 -21.97 -6.38 1.71
C ARG A 22 -22.42 -4.92 1.61
N PHE A 23 -21.52 -3.95 1.81
CA PHE A 23 -21.82 -2.53 1.80
C PHE A 23 -21.88 -1.88 0.40
N TRP A 24 -21.36 -2.51 -0.67
CA TRP A 24 -21.25 -1.85 -1.97
C TRP A 24 -21.66 -2.74 -3.14
N HIS A 25 -22.95 -3.01 -3.28
CA HIS A 25 -23.49 -3.92 -4.29
C HIS A 25 -23.78 -3.32 -5.67
N ARG A 26 -23.26 -2.14 -6.07
CA ARG A 26 -23.72 -1.59 -7.38
C ARG A 26 -22.81 -0.70 -8.22
N LEU A 27 -21.52 -0.60 -7.93
CA LEU A 27 -20.60 0.15 -8.79
C LEU A 27 -19.29 -0.62 -8.91
N SER A 28 -18.67 -0.59 -10.10
CA SER A 28 -17.36 -1.17 -10.38
C SER A 28 -16.42 -0.96 -9.19
N ALA A 29 -16.03 -2.03 -8.49
CA ALA A 29 -15.24 -1.91 -7.27
C ALA A 29 -13.99 -1.06 -7.56
N PRO A 30 -13.72 -0.01 -6.75
CA PRO A 30 -12.62 0.91 -7.01
C PRO A 30 -11.30 0.13 -7.06
N ALA A 31 -10.36 0.61 -7.86
CA ALA A 31 -9.00 0.08 -7.88
C ALA A 31 -8.49 0.00 -6.43
N LEU A 32 -8.01 -1.17 -6.01
CA LEU A 32 -7.66 -1.45 -4.61
C LEU A 32 -6.69 -0.41 -4.04
N ALA A 33 -5.77 0.09 -4.87
CA ALA A 33 -4.85 1.18 -4.51
C ALA A 33 -5.58 2.42 -3.99
N HIS A 34 -6.57 2.95 -4.72
CA HIS A 34 -7.29 4.15 -4.30
C HIS A 34 -8.10 3.91 -3.03
N HIS A 35 -8.68 2.71 -2.90
CA HIS A 35 -9.41 2.35 -1.69
C HIS A 35 -8.50 2.31 -0.46
N LEU A 36 -7.34 1.65 -0.55
CA LEU A 36 -6.37 1.56 0.55
C LEU A 36 -5.84 2.94 0.95
N ILE A 37 -5.52 3.81 0.00
CA ILE A 37 -5.07 5.19 0.28
C ILE A 37 -6.16 5.98 1.03
N ASN A 38 -7.42 5.88 0.58
CA ASN A 38 -8.53 6.55 1.25
C ASN A 38 -8.83 5.96 2.64
N ALA A 39 -8.72 4.64 2.79
CA ALA A 39 -8.87 3.96 4.07
C ALA A 39 -7.78 4.41 5.05
N ALA A 40 -6.51 4.44 4.61
CA ALA A 40 -5.39 4.90 5.44
C ALA A 40 -5.60 6.33 5.92
N ARG A 41 -6.02 7.23 5.02
CA ARG A 41 -6.37 8.62 5.36
C ARG A 41 -7.48 8.70 6.42
N ARG A 42 -8.55 7.92 6.27
CA ARG A 42 -9.66 7.90 7.25
C ARG A 42 -9.24 7.32 8.61
N SER A 43 -8.30 6.39 8.62
CA SER A 43 -7.77 5.75 9.83
C SER A 43 -6.69 6.58 10.53
N GLY A 44 -6.34 7.76 10.00
CA GLY A 44 -5.36 8.64 10.61
C GLY A 44 -3.91 8.19 10.46
N ILE A 45 -3.62 7.33 9.48
CA ILE A 45 -2.24 6.92 9.16
C ILE A 45 -1.42 8.15 8.76
N GLN A 46 -0.22 8.29 9.34
CA GLN A 46 0.63 9.47 9.18
C GLN A 46 1.00 9.75 7.71
N GLN A 47 1.29 8.72 6.93
CA GLN A 47 1.61 8.87 5.51
C GLN A 47 1.15 7.66 4.69
N ALA A 48 0.64 7.91 3.49
CA ALA A 48 0.26 6.90 2.52
C ALA A 48 0.67 7.32 1.10
N VAL A 49 1.35 6.45 0.36
CA VAL A 49 1.88 6.72 -0.99
C VAL A 49 1.57 5.56 -1.92
N LEU A 50 1.22 5.86 -3.17
CA LEU A 50 1.18 4.89 -4.26
C LEU A 50 2.45 5.06 -5.10
N HIS A 51 3.33 4.05 -5.12
CA HIS A 51 4.55 4.12 -5.91
C HIS A 51 4.29 3.87 -7.41
N PRO A 52 4.88 4.68 -8.31
CA PRO A 52 4.93 4.34 -9.71
C PRO A 52 5.90 3.16 -9.91
N ILE A 53 5.43 2.09 -10.55
CA ILE A 53 6.29 0.95 -10.91
C ILE A 53 6.50 0.99 -12.41
N GLN A 54 7.76 1.08 -12.85
CA GLN A 54 8.11 1.09 -14.28
C GLN A 54 8.15 -0.33 -14.85
N SER A 55 8.62 -1.30 -14.07
CA SER A 55 8.65 -2.71 -14.44
C SER A 55 8.64 -3.60 -13.20
N GLY A 56 8.08 -4.80 -13.32
CA GLY A 56 8.06 -5.75 -12.22
C GLY A 56 7.21 -6.99 -12.47
N TYR A 57 7.29 -7.92 -11.53
CA TYR A 57 6.50 -9.14 -11.48
C TYR A 57 6.10 -9.47 -10.03
N LEU A 58 5.00 -10.18 -9.87
CA LEU A 58 4.64 -10.87 -8.62
C LEU A 58 4.90 -12.37 -8.80
N LYS A 59 5.02 -13.11 -7.70
CA LYS A 59 5.29 -14.55 -7.75
C LYS A 59 4.25 -15.27 -8.63
N GLY A 60 4.72 -15.99 -9.65
CA GLY A 60 3.87 -16.72 -10.59
C GLY A 60 3.41 -15.90 -11.80
N GLU A 61 3.76 -14.61 -11.88
CA GLU A 61 3.42 -13.73 -13.00
C GLU A 61 4.64 -13.46 -13.88
N LYS A 62 4.40 -13.15 -15.16
CA LYS A 62 5.45 -12.71 -16.08
C LYS A 62 5.93 -11.30 -15.71
N LEU A 63 7.18 -10.99 -16.06
CA LEU A 63 7.67 -9.61 -16.05
C LEU A 63 6.79 -8.74 -16.95
N THR A 64 6.40 -7.58 -16.42
CA THR A 64 5.64 -6.58 -17.15
C THR A 64 6.37 -5.25 -17.09
N HIS A 65 6.19 -4.44 -18.14
CA HIS A 65 6.64 -3.05 -18.19
C HIS A 65 5.39 -2.16 -18.21
N HIS A 66 5.46 -1.04 -17.51
CA HIS A 66 4.43 -0.02 -17.58
C HIS A 66 4.57 0.71 -18.91
N HIS A 67 3.53 0.69 -19.73
CA HIS A 67 3.45 1.50 -20.94
C HIS A 67 2.25 2.45 -20.80
N PRO A 68 2.42 3.76 -21.09
CA PRO A 68 1.33 4.74 -20.94
C PRO A 68 0.06 4.38 -21.70
N GLU A 69 0.20 3.65 -22.80
CA GLU A 69 -0.90 3.28 -23.69
C GLU A 69 -1.51 1.91 -23.37
N VAL A 70 -0.71 0.97 -22.85
CA VAL A 70 -1.15 -0.39 -22.53
C VAL A 70 -0.38 -0.90 -21.31
N THR A 71 -1.02 -0.88 -20.14
CA THR A 71 -0.50 -1.52 -18.93
C THR A 71 -1.23 -2.84 -18.68
N SER A 72 -0.46 -3.92 -18.53
CA SER A 72 -1.01 -5.25 -18.24
C SER A 72 -1.83 -5.25 -16.96
N MET A 73 -2.97 -5.94 -16.95
CA MET A 73 -3.82 -6.13 -15.76
C MET A 73 -3.11 -6.89 -14.62
N ARG A 74 -1.98 -7.53 -14.92
CA ARG A 74 -1.10 -8.23 -13.96
C ARG A 74 0.08 -7.37 -13.51
N HIS A 75 0.22 -6.15 -14.03
CA HIS A 75 1.27 -5.23 -13.64
C HIS A 75 1.18 -4.93 -12.13
N PRO A 76 2.30 -5.01 -11.38
CA PRO A 76 2.28 -4.78 -9.95
C PRO A 76 1.96 -3.32 -9.61
N GLN A 77 1.33 -3.13 -8.45
CA GLN A 77 1.17 -1.88 -7.75
C GLN A 77 1.78 -2.01 -6.35
N CYS A 78 2.18 -0.88 -5.77
CA CYS A 78 2.70 -0.81 -4.41
C CYS A 78 2.11 0.40 -3.68
N VAL A 79 1.34 0.13 -2.63
CA VAL A 79 0.95 1.15 -1.64
C VAL A 79 1.89 1.04 -0.45
N GLU A 80 2.52 2.14 -0.06
CA GLU A 80 3.34 2.26 1.14
C GLU A 80 2.61 3.11 2.18
N LEU A 81 2.54 2.61 3.41
CA LEU A 81 2.01 3.30 4.59
C LEU A 81 3.14 3.48 5.60
N ILE A 82 3.27 4.65 6.19
CA ILE A 82 4.24 4.91 7.27
C ILE A 82 3.48 5.34 8.53
N ASP A 83 3.71 4.64 9.63
CA ASP A 83 3.18 4.93 10.97
C ASP A 83 3.91 4.08 12.03
N SER A 84 3.41 4.05 13.26
CA SER A 84 3.74 3.06 14.28
C SER A 84 3.41 1.62 13.84
N GLU A 85 4.18 0.64 14.30
CA GLU A 85 3.93 -0.77 13.98
C GLU A 85 2.52 -1.18 14.42
N SER A 86 2.09 -0.72 15.60
CA SER A 86 0.76 -1.00 16.16
C SER A 86 -0.39 -0.47 15.28
N ALA A 87 -0.30 0.77 14.80
CA ALA A 87 -1.30 1.35 13.90
C ALA A 87 -1.39 0.59 12.58
N LEU A 88 -0.24 0.20 12.01
CA LEU A 88 -0.18 -0.55 10.76
C LEU A 88 -0.75 -1.97 10.91
N ARG A 89 -0.49 -2.64 12.03
CA ARG A 89 -1.10 -3.95 12.33
C ARG A 89 -2.61 -3.85 12.51
N LYS A 90 -3.09 -2.81 13.20
CA LYS A 90 -4.52 -2.53 13.33
C LYS A 90 -5.16 -2.30 11.96
N PHE A 91 -4.54 -1.50 11.10
CA PHE A 91 -5.00 -1.27 9.74
C PHE A 91 -5.12 -2.57 8.95
N LEU A 92 -4.09 -3.43 8.97
CA LEU A 92 -4.14 -4.74 8.31
C LEU A 92 -5.29 -5.62 8.82
N HIS A 93 -5.51 -5.63 10.14
CA HIS A 93 -6.60 -6.39 10.76
C HIS A 93 -7.98 -5.89 10.30
N ASP A 94 -8.22 -4.58 10.38
CA ASP A 94 -9.51 -3.97 10.05
C ASP A 94 -9.87 -4.13 8.56
N HIS A 95 -8.86 -4.28 7.69
CA HIS A 95 -9.02 -4.44 6.25
C HIS A 95 -8.71 -5.84 5.73
N ALA A 96 -8.56 -6.85 6.61
CA ALA A 96 -8.10 -8.19 6.24
C ALA A 96 -8.93 -8.85 5.12
N ALA A 97 -10.24 -8.60 5.07
CA ALA A 97 -11.15 -9.13 4.04
C ALA A 97 -10.77 -8.67 2.62
N GLU A 98 -10.14 -7.50 2.49
CA GLU A 98 -9.74 -6.91 1.21
C GLU A 98 -8.32 -7.32 0.80
N LEU A 99 -7.52 -7.85 1.73
CA LEU A 99 -6.08 -8.11 1.56
C LEU A 99 -5.75 -9.55 1.14
N HIS A 100 -6.73 -10.38 0.83
CA HIS A 100 -6.58 -11.82 0.52
C HIS A 100 -5.61 -12.17 -0.64
N LYS A 101 -5.25 -11.21 -1.51
CA LYS A 101 -4.27 -11.36 -2.61
C LYS A 101 -3.15 -10.31 -2.56
N VAL A 102 -3.00 -9.65 -1.42
CA VAL A 102 -1.99 -8.61 -1.20
C VAL A 102 -0.78 -9.24 -0.51
N ARG A 103 0.40 -9.02 -1.04
CA ARG A 103 1.64 -9.29 -0.32
C ARG A 103 1.97 -8.09 0.56
N ALA A 104 1.81 -8.24 1.87
CA ALA A 104 2.20 -7.26 2.86
C ALA A 104 3.64 -7.50 3.33
N VAL A 105 4.45 -6.43 3.41
CA VAL A 105 5.83 -6.45 3.93
C VAL A 105 5.97 -5.30 4.92
N LEU A 106 6.43 -5.61 6.14
CA LEU A 106 6.64 -4.64 7.19
C LEU A 106 8.15 -4.41 7.38
N LEU A 107 8.58 -3.15 7.30
CA LEU A 107 9.96 -2.71 7.39
C LEU A 107 10.09 -1.78 8.61
N LYS A 108 10.84 -2.20 9.63
CA LYS A 108 11.12 -1.35 10.80
C LYS A 108 12.06 -0.22 10.39
N CYS A 109 11.72 1.02 10.71
CA CYS A 109 12.60 2.16 10.49
C CYS A 109 13.43 2.39 11.75
N GLU A 110 14.59 1.74 11.82
CA GLU A 110 15.37 1.62 13.07
C GLU A 110 16.17 2.88 13.43
N ILE A 111 16.41 3.79 12.48
CA ILE A 111 17.27 4.96 12.69
C ILE A 111 16.51 6.24 12.30
N PRO A 112 15.94 6.99 13.25
CA PRO A 112 15.42 8.32 12.97
C PRO A 112 16.58 9.25 12.59
N LEU A 113 16.54 9.76 11.36
CA LEU A 113 17.43 10.84 10.95
C LEU A 113 16.95 12.11 11.65
N ILE A 114 17.65 12.52 12.70
CA ILE A 114 17.42 13.82 13.34
C ILE A 114 17.93 14.87 12.35
N PRO A 115 17.08 15.76 11.80
CA PRO A 115 17.57 16.82 10.93
C PRO A 115 18.57 17.64 11.73
N ASN A 116 19.80 17.75 11.22
CA ASN A 116 20.80 18.58 11.86
C ASN A 116 20.29 20.03 11.81
N ARG A 117 19.81 20.57 12.94
CA ARG A 117 19.43 21.98 13.07
C ARG A 117 20.68 22.86 13.11
N GLN A 118 21.58 22.71 12.15
CA GLN A 118 22.73 23.58 11.95
C GLN A 118 23.03 23.69 10.46
N ALA A 119 22.29 24.58 9.81
CA ALA A 119 22.82 25.43 8.76
C ALA A 119 22.19 26.80 9.02
N GLY A 120 22.95 27.67 9.67
CA GLY A 120 22.63 29.09 9.81
C GLY A 120 22.80 29.83 8.49
#